data_AF-A0ABD3FRI9-F1
#
_entry.id   AF-A0ABD3FRI9-F1
#
_cell.length_a   1.000
_cell.length_b   1.000
_cell.length_c   1.000
_cell.angle_alpha   90.00
_cell.angle_beta   90.00
_cell.angle_gamma   90.00
#
_symmetry.space_group_name_H-M   'P 1'
#
loop_
_entity.id
_entity.type
_entity.pdbx_description
1 polymer ?
#
loop_
_entity_poly.entity_id
_entity_poly.type
_entity_poly.pdbx_seq_one_letter_code
_entity_poly.pdbx_strand_id
1 'polypeptide(L)'
;METKKRPGRLDPRQQSQTPLQLWEHDNALTNFQVWVAYRMAAVQLNVFYEGWEDDKSCPLDTGCTTNGRNIAHIAWHCVRAQAWWLRILEHWLGNEVTQADLKHYKDYFSARTAPHIGERLKKRILLRLGNWKKEIDDQLRRIWWAWCSIGTALLWQIRNQVIHEGVNWTAKSQLEFMWRRGLQQLYAVARSERLRANLRIQGCIFKFAWKA
;
A
#
# COMPACT_ATOMS: atom_id res chain seq x y z
N MET A 1 -7.75 -14.37 43.60
CA MET A 1 -8.20 -13.46 42.53
C MET A 1 -7.10 -13.39 41.47
N GLU A 2 -7.19 -14.27 40.47
CA GLU A 2 -6.25 -14.27 39.34
C GLU A 2 -6.61 -13.13 38.39
N THR A 3 -5.69 -12.19 38.23
CA THR A 3 -5.76 -11.17 37.19
C THR A 3 -5.60 -11.84 35.82
N LYS A 4 -6.72 -12.04 35.12
CA LYS A 4 -6.74 -12.39 33.70
C LYS A 4 -5.89 -11.39 32.91
N LYS A 5 -4.70 -11.81 32.46
CA LYS A 5 -3.92 -11.10 31.44
C LYS A 5 -4.78 -11.01 30.18
N ARG A 6 -5.09 -9.79 29.74
CA ARG A 6 -5.74 -9.54 28.45
C ARG A 6 -4.85 -10.10 27.33
N PRO A 7 -5.34 -10.99 26.46
CA PRO A 7 -4.58 -11.46 25.32
C PRO A 7 -4.50 -10.36 24.25
N GLY A 8 -3.29 -10.11 23.73
CA GLY A 8 -3.09 -9.41 22.46
C GLY A 8 -2.99 -7.88 22.52
N ARG A 9 -1.98 -7.34 23.22
CA ARG A 9 -1.50 -5.98 22.92
C ARG A 9 -0.89 -6.02 21.51
N LEU A 10 -1.58 -5.41 20.54
CA LEU A 10 -1.11 -5.26 19.17
C LEU A 10 0.26 -4.57 19.17
N ASP A 11 1.18 -5.04 18.34
CA ASP A 11 2.48 -4.40 18.12
C ASP A 11 2.26 -2.91 17.75
N PRO A 12 2.79 -1.94 18.53
CA PRO A 12 2.66 -0.51 18.24
C PRO A 12 3.27 -0.08 16.90
N ARG A 13 4.03 -0.93 16.22
CA ARG A 13 4.78 -0.60 15.00
C ARG A 13 4.06 -0.99 13.70
N GLN A 14 2.73 -0.98 13.67
CA GLN A 14 1.99 -1.32 12.45
C GLN A 14 2.18 -0.28 11.33
N GLN A 15 2.43 0.99 11.71
CA GLN A 15 2.90 2.07 10.84
C GLN A 15 3.75 3.06 11.65
N SER A 16 4.83 3.57 11.05
CA SER A 16 5.81 4.42 11.72
C SER A 16 5.63 5.93 11.47
N GLN A 17 4.49 6.35 10.89
CA GLN A 17 4.28 7.73 10.45
C GLN A 17 3.51 8.57 11.46
N THR A 18 3.88 9.85 11.55
CA THR A 18 3.13 10.86 12.30
C THR A 18 1.89 11.33 11.51
N PRO A 19 0.85 11.83 12.18
CA PRO A 19 -0.30 12.41 11.49
C PRO A 19 0.08 13.53 10.51
N LEU A 20 1.03 14.40 10.87
CA LEU A 20 1.49 15.50 9.99
C LEU A 20 2.04 14.96 8.67
N GLN A 21 2.88 13.93 8.72
CA GLN A 21 3.44 13.28 7.52
C GLN A 21 2.37 12.62 6.63
N LEU A 22 1.20 12.27 7.18
CA LEU A 22 0.08 11.73 6.39
C LEU A 22 -0.69 12.83 5.66
N TRP A 23 -0.78 14.02 6.25
CA TRP A 23 -1.46 15.18 5.69
C TRP A 23 -0.58 15.95 4.69
N GLU A 24 0.75 15.85 4.78
CA GLU A 24 1.72 16.37 3.82
C GLU A 24 1.84 15.49 2.56
N HIS A 25 0.71 15.28 1.87
CA HIS A 25 0.63 14.36 0.74
C HIS A 25 0.68 15.04 -0.64
N ASP A 26 0.80 16.37 -0.70
CA ASP A 26 0.90 17.18 -1.93
C ASP A 26 -0.13 16.81 -3.01
N ASN A 27 -1.39 16.56 -2.63
CA ASN A 27 -2.46 16.12 -3.55
C ASN A 27 -2.22 14.77 -4.26
N ALA A 28 -1.25 13.95 -3.80
CA ALA A 28 -1.01 12.62 -4.34
C ALA A 28 -2.07 11.58 -3.91
N LEU A 29 -2.83 11.87 -2.85
CA LEU A 29 -3.88 11.03 -2.30
C LEU A 29 -5.21 11.77 -2.20
N THR A 30 -6.27 10.98 -2.15
CA THR A 30 -7.60 11.44 -1.79
C THR A 30 -7.78 11.52 -0.27
N ASN A 31 -8.72 12.34 0.21
CA ASN A 31 -9.06 12.43 1.64
C ASN A 31 -9.38 11.06 2.24
N PHE A 32 -10.08 10.19 1.51
CA PHE A 32 -10.39 8.83 1.96
C PHE A 32 -9.11 8.04 2.27
N GLN A 33 -8.11 8.11 1.39
CA GLN A 33 -6.86 7.36 1.55
C GLN A 33 -6.03 7.86 2.73
N VAL A 34 -5.97 9.17 2.91
CA VAL A 34 -5.31 9.80 4.07
C VAL A 34 -6.00 9.36 5.36
N TRP A 35 -7.33 9.40 5.39
CA TRP A 35 -8.11 8.96 6.56
C TRP A 35 -7.94 7.48 6.87
N VAL A 36 -7.93 6.60 5.86
CA VAL A 36 -7.69 5.16 6.09
C VAL A 36 -6.28 4.93 6.60
N ALA A 37 -5.26 5.58 6.00
CA ALA A 37 -3.88 5.46 6.45
C ALA A 37 -3.72 5.93 7.91
N TYR A 38 -4.31 7.09 8.25
CA TYR A 38 -4.34 7.62 9.61
C TYR A 38 -5.00 6.67 10.60
N ARG A 39 -6.23 6.21 10.30
CA ARG A 39 -6.95 5.29 11.19
C ARG A 39 -6.27 3.93 11.30
N MET A 40 -5.57 3.49 10.26
CA MET A 40 -4.74 2.29 10.33
C MET A 40 -3.56 2.48 11.28
N ALA A 41 -2.83 3.59 11.17
CA ALA A 41 -1.73 3.92 12.08
C ALA A 41 -2.20 4.05 13.54
N ALA A 42 -3.35 4.68 13.76
CA ALA A 42 -3.94 4.89 15.08
C ALA A 42 -4.67 3.64 15.62
N VAL A 43 -4.75 2.54 14.85
CA VAL A 43 -5.49 1.32 15.20
C VAL A 43 -6.98 1.61 15.48
N GLN A 44 -7.55 2.56 14.72
CA GLN A 44 -8.93 3.05 14.85
C GLN A 44 -9.88 2.50 13.77
N LEU A 45 -9.40 1.67 12.83
CA LEU A 45 -10.29 1.03 11.88
C LEU A 45 -11.10 -0.08 12.58
N ASN A 46 -12.42 0.06 12.55
CA ASN A 46 -13.30 -0.92 13.16
C ASN A 46 -13.35 -2.19 12.30
N VAL A 47 -12.79 -3.28 12.82
CA VAL A 47 -12.79 -4.59 12.14
C VAL A 47 -14.01 -5.45 12.47
N PHE A 48 -14.86 -5.01 13.40
CA PHE A 48 -16.06 -5.73 13.85
C PHE A 48 -17.23 -5.53 12.88
N TYR A 49 -18.07 -6.55 12.76
CA TYR A 49 -19.29 -6.58 11.93
C TYR A 49 -20.27 -7.64 12.47
N GLU A 50 -21.51 -7.66 11.99
CA GLU A 50 -22.50 -8.65 12.40
C GLU A 50 -22.12 -10.06 11.91
N GLY A 51 -22.32 -11.11 12.73
CA GLY A 51 -21.83 -12.47 12.43
C GLY A 51 -20.33 -12.68 12.69
N TRP A 52 -19.67 -11.71 13.33
CA TRP A 52 -18.24 -11.75 13.62
C TRP A 52 -17.83 -12.82 14.65
N GLU A 53 -18.75 -13.30 15.50
CA GLU A 53 -18.44 -14.26 16.57
C GLU A 53 -18.35 -15.71 16.06
N ASP A 54 -19.02 -16.04 14.96
CA ASP A 54 -19.24 -17.42 14.50
C ASP A 54 -18.15 -17.97 13.58
N ASP A 55 -17.52 -17.07 12.81
CA ASP A 55 -16.35 -17.39 11.99
C ASP A 55 -15.14 -16.68 12.61
N LYS A 56 -13.90 -17.17 12.48
CA LYS A 56 -12.65 -16.44 12.84
C LYS A 56 -11.69 -16.28 11.66
N SER A 57 -12.10 -16.70 10.46
CA SER A 57 -11.35 -16.67 9.22
C SER A 57 -11.01 -15.24 8.75
N CYS A 58 -10.02 -15.15 7.86
CA CYS A 58 -9.70 -13.91 7.15
C CYS A 58 -10.83 -13.59 6.16
N PRO A 59 -11.43 -12.38 6.21
CA PRO A 59 -12.52 -12.04 5.31
C PRO A 59 -12.07 -11.94 3.85
N LEU A 60 -10.78 -11.71 3.60
CA LEU A 60 -10.25 -11.62 2.24
C LEU A 60 -9.94 -12.99 1.64
N ASP A 61 -9.68 -14.01 2.45
CA ASP A 61 -9.21 -15.29 1.95
C ASP A 61 -9.55 -16.43 2.91
N THR A 62 -10.46 -17.31 2.49
CA THR A 62 -10.90 -18.48 3.27
C THR A 62 -9.80 -19.51 3.47
N GLY A 63 -8.78 -19.52 2.58
CA GLY A 63 -7.59 -20.37 2.73
C GLY A 63 -6.55 -19.82 3.71
N CYS A 64 -6.81 -18.64 4.30
CA CYS A 64 -5.86 -18.02 5.20
C CYS A 64 -5.86 -18.69 6.57
N THR A 65 -4.76 -19.36 6.90
CA THR A 65 -4.59 -20.11 8.17
C THR A 65 -4.21 -19.24 9.35
N THR A 66 -3.93 -17.95 9.13
CA THR A 66 -3.58 -17.04 10.20
C THR A 66 -4.84 -16.52 10.86
N ASN A 67 -4.96 -16.73 12.18
CA ASN A 67 -5.99 -16.11 13.02
C ASN A 67 -5.76 -14.61 13.06
N GLY A 68 -6.23 -13.89 12.05
CA GLY A 68 -5.89 -12.50 11.84
C GLY A 68 -7.07 -11.73 11.30
N ARG A 69 -7.85 -11.16 12.21
CA ARG A 69 -8.92 -10.20 11.87
C ARG A 69 -8.58 -8.78 12.25
N ASN A 70 -7.38 -8.57 12.77
CA ASN A 70 -6.89 -7.24 13.04
C ASN A 70 -6.46 -6.57 11.73
N ILE A 71 -6.38 -5.25 11.79
CA ILE A 71 -5.99 -4.40 10.66
C ILE A 71 -4.63 -4.83 10.11
N ALA A 72 -3.68 -5.17 10.99
CA ALA A 72 -2.37 -5.66 10.56
C ALA A 72 -2.44 -6.93 9.72
N HIS A 73 -3.36 -7.85 10.01
CA HIS A 73 -3.50 -9.04 9.19
C HIS A 73 -4.00 -8.68 7.80
N ILE A 74 -5.11 -7.94 7.72
CA ILE A 74 -5.71 -7.51 6.45
C ILE A 74 -4.69 -6.70 5.63
N ALA A 75 -3.88 -5.88 6.28
CA ALA A 75 -2.87 -5.06 5.64
C ALA A 75 -1.60 -5.82 5.26
N TRP A 76 -1.12 -6.78 6.05
CA TRP A 76 0.24 -7.34 5.91
C TRP A 76 0.34 -8.86 5.82
N HIS A 77 -0.52 -9.58 6.54
CA HIS A 77 -0.36 -11.03 6.74
C HIS A 77 -1.30 -11.86 5.88
N CYS A 78 -2.40 -11.27 5.39
CA CYS A 78 -3.26 -11.91 4.42
C CYS A 78 -2.47 -12.23 3.15
N VAL A 79 -2.60 -13.47 2.64
CA VAL A 79 -1.92 -13.92 1.41
C VAL A 79 -2.21 -12.99 0.23
N ARG A 80 -3.45 -12.50 0.13
CA ARG A 80 -3.84 -11.55 -0.93
C ARG A 80 -3.23 -10.17 -0.77
N ALA A 81 -3.05 -9.72 0.48
CA ALA A 81 -2.32 -8.48 0.75
C ALA A 81 -0.83 -8.63 0.44
N GLN A 82 -0.23 -9.77 0.78
CA GLN A 82 1.16 -10.08 0.42
C GLN A 82 1.37 -10.12 -1.09
N ALA A 83 0.46 -10.72 -1.86
CA ALA A 83 0.52 -10.72 -3.33
C ALA A 83 0.53 -9.29 -3.91
N TRP A 84 -0.23 -8.38 -3.31
CA TRP A 84 -0.19 -6.97 -3.67
C TRP A 84 1.17 -6.32 -3.41
N TRP A 85 1.71 -6.49 -2.20
CA TRP A 85 2.99 -5.89 -1.82
C TRP A 85 4.16 -6.48 -2.61
N LEU A 86 4.14 -7.78 -2.88
CA LEU A 86 5.11 -8.43 -3.78
C LEU A 86 5.10 -7.78 -5.14
N ARG A 87 3.92 -7.61 -5.77
CA ARG A 87 3.85 -6.99 -7.11
C ARG A 87 4.41 -5.58 -7.14
N ILE A 88 4.18 -4.77 -6.10
CA ILE A 88 4.79 -3.44 -6.00
C ILE A 88 6.32 -3.57 -5.89
N LEU A 89 6.79 -4.46 -5.02
CA LEU A 89 8.21 -4.63 -4.75
C LEU A 89 8.97 -5.17 -5.97
N GLU A 90 8.43 -6.16 -6.67
CA GLU A 90 8.95 -6.68 -7.93
C GLU A 90 9.05 -5.59 -8.99
N HIS A 91 8.04 -4.73 -9.10
CA HIS A 91 8.10 -3.61 -10.04
C HIS A 91 9.16 -2.59 -9.63
N TRP A 92 9.29 -2.31 -8.33
CA TRP A 92 10.24 -1.34 -7.77
C TRP A 92 11.71 -1.78 -7.94
N LEU A 93 12.00 -3.04 -7.61
CA LEU A 93 13.33 -3.63 -7.73
C LEU A 93 13.63 -4.09 -9.16
N GLY A 94 12.58 -4.41 -9.92
CA GLY A 94 12.65 -4.82 -11.32
C GLY A 94 13.13 -6.27 -11.54
N ASN A 95 13.12 -7.08 -10.48
CA ASN A 95 13.39 -8.52 -10.48
C ASN A 95 12.27 -9.28 -9.76
N GLU A 96 12.30 -10.61 -9.85
CA GLU A 96 11.40 -11.48 -9.09
C GLU A 96 11.73 -11.41 -7.60
N VAL A 97 10.69 -11.42 -6.76
CA VAL A 97 10.81 -11.23 -5.32
C VAL A 97 10.04 -12.34 -4.61
N THR A 98 10.65 -12.93 -3.59
CA THR A 98 10.03 -14.02 -2.83
C THR A 98 9.25 -13.49 -1.62
N GLN A 99 8.41 -14.34 -1.04
CA GLN A 99 7.74 -14.04 0.25
C GLN A 99 8.73 -13.79 1.40
N ALA A 100 9.90 -14.44 1.36
CA ALA A 100 10.95 -14.21 2.36
C ALA A 100 11.52 -12.80 2.23
N ASP A 101 11.74 -12.33 1.00
CA ASP A 101 12.18 -10.96 0.72
C ASP A 101 11.15 -9.95 1.24
N LEU A 102 9.86 -10.18 0.99
CA LEU A 102 8.80 -9.28 1.46
C LEU A 102 8.88 -9.00 2.97
N LYS A 103 9.27 -10.00 3.77
CA LYS A 103 9.47 -9.83 5.22
C LYS A 103 10.56 -8.81 5.54
N HIS A 104 11.66 -8.79 4.77
CA HIS A 104 12.74 -7.82 4.92
C HIS A 104 12.33 -6.40 4.48
N TYR A 105 11.38 -6.29 3.56
CA TYR A 105 10.89 -4.99 3.07
C TYR A 105 9.66 -4.44 3.82
N LYS A 106 9.10 -5.18 4.78
CA LYS A 106 7.91 -4.78 5.53
C LYS A 106 8.05 -3.41 6.19
N ASP A 107 9.24 -3.10 6.70
CA ASP A 107 9.50 -1.83 7.38
C ASP A 107 9.48 -0.64 6.40
N TYR A 108 9.94 -0.84 5.16
CA TYR A 108 9.85 0.19 4.11
C TYR A 108 8.41 0.51 3.72
N PHE A 109 7.55 -0.51 3.62
CA PHE A 109 6.14 -0.29 3.33
C PHE A 109 5.41 0.35 4.51
N SER A 110 5.64 -0.10 5.74
CA SER A 110 4.96 0.41 6.95
C SER A 110 5.40 1.82 7.34
N ALA A 111 6.67 2.17 7.13
CA ALA A 111 7.18 3.53 7.25
C ALA A 111 6.86 4.40 6.03
N ARG A 112 6.42 3.78 4.92
CA ARG A 112 6.31 4.35 3.57
C ARG A 112 7.59 5.07 3.13
N THR A 113 8.72 4.55 3.56
CA THR A 113 10.04 4.99 3.14
C THR A 113 10.45 4.14 1.95
N ALA A 114 10.84 4.77 0.84
CA ALA A 114 11.28 4.03 -0.33
C ALA A 114 12.52 3.18 0.00
N PRO A 115 12.54 1.89 -0.36
CA PRO A 115 13.79 1.14 -0.37
C PRO A 115 14.68 1.62 -1.51
N HIS A 116 15.90 1.08 -1.56
CA HIS A 116 16.79 1.32 -2.69
C HIS A 116 16.06 0.97 -4.02
N ILE A 117 16.34 1.78 -5.04
CA ILE A 117 15.72 1.60 -6.36
C ILE A 117 16.51 0.53 -7.10
N GLY A 118 15.81 -0.42 -7.70
CA GLY A 118 16.45 -1.46 -8.49
C GLY A 118 17.03 -0.93 -9.80
N GLU A 119 18.12 -1.56 -10.26
CA GLU A 119 18.86 -1.13 -11.45
C GLU A 119 17.99 -1.10 -12.71
N ARG A 120 17.01 -1.99 -12.85
CA ARG A 120 16.10 -1.99 -14.00
C ARG A 120 15.19 -0.78 -14.03
N LEU A 121 14.63 -0.38 -12.88
CA LEU A 121 13.80 0.81 -12.76
C LEU A 121 14.65 2.06 -13.00
N LYS A 122 15.83 2.13 -12.37
CA LYS A 122 16.80 3.21 -12.55
C LYS A 122 17.19 3.41 -14.02
N LYS A 123 17.58 2.33 -14.72
CA LYS A 123 17.90 2.35 -16.16
C LYS A 123 16.72 2.85 -16.99
N ARG A 124 15.49 2.41 -16.71
CA ARG A 124 14.29 2.86 -17.43
C ARG A 124 14.06 4.37 -17.31
N ILE A 125 14.27 4.93 -16.13
CA ILE A 125 14.14 6.36 -15.88
C ILE A 125 15.25 7.13 -16.58
N LEU A 126 16.50 6.67 -16.47
CA LEU A 126 17.65 7.28 -17.14
C LEU A 126 17.50 7.28 -18.67
N LEU A 127 17.01 6.20 -19.27
CA LEU A 127 16.73 6.14 -20.71
C LEU A 127 15.74 7.20 -21.19
N ARG A 128 14.91 7.76 -20.31
CA ARG A 128 13.90 8.78 -20.64
C ARG A 128 14.30 10.19 -20.26
N LEU A 129 15.11 10.35 -19.20
CA LEU A 129 15.45 11.65 -18.62
C LEU A 129 16.92 12.03 -18.79
N GLY A 130 17.75 11.12 -19.29
CA GLY A 130 19.19 11.31 -19.54
C GLY A 130 20.02 11.17 -18.27
N ASN A 131 19.81 12.06 -17.30
CA ASN A 131 20.64 12.17 -16.10
C ASN A 131 19.85 11.91 -14.82
N TRP A 132 20.52 11.31 -13.83
CA TRP A 132 19.97 11.20 -12.48
C TRP A 132 20.11 12.54 -11.76
N LYS A 133 19.02 13.03 -11.16
CA LYS A 133 19.01 14.26 -10.37
C LYS A 133 18.25 14.04 -9.08
N LYS A 134 18.49 14.89 -8.08
CA LYS A 134 17.83 14.81 -6.77
C LYS A 134 16.29 14.83 -6.89
N GLU A 135 15.75 15.60 -7.83
CA GLU A 135 14.31 15.69 -8.06
C GLU A 135 13.70 14.34 -8.48
N ILE A 136 14.49 13.46 -9.10
CA ILE A 136 14.06 12.10 -9.45
C ILE A 136 13.94 11.26 -8.17
N ASP A 137 14.91 11.33 -7.27
CA ASP A 137 14.87 10.64 -5.98
C ASP A 137 13.68 11.08 -5.14
N ASP A 138 13.49 12.39 -4.99
CA ASP A 138 12.39 12.98 -4.22
C ASP A 138 11.02 12.54 -4.79
N GLN A 139 10.91 12.52 -6.11
CA GLN A 139 9.68 12.09 -6.77
C GLN A 139 9.43 10.58 -6.65
N LEU A 140 10.47 9.75 -6.72
CA LEU A 140 10.35 8.31 -6.52
C LEU A 140 9.93 7.99 -5.07
N ARG A 141 10.49 8.68 -4.08
CA ARG A 141 10.03 8.57 -2.69
C ARG A 141 8.56 8.89 -2.56
N ARG A 142 8.07 9.92 -3.24
CA ARG A 142 6.66 10.30 -3.26
C ARG A 142 5.77 9.26 -3.98
N ILE A 143 6.25 8.68 -5.08
CA ILE A 143 5.58 7.57 -5.77
C ILE A 143 5.44 6.35 -4.86
N TRP A 144 6.53 5.95 -4.19
CA TRP A 144 6.52 4.84 -3.23
C TRP A 144 5.52 5.10 -2.10
N TRP A 145 5.58 6.31 -1.53
CA TRP A 145 4.70 6.72 -0.45
C TRP A 145 3.23 6.64 -0.88
N ALA A 146 2.90 7.12 -2.09
CA ALA A 146 1.56 7.04 -2.64
C ALA A 146 1.12 5.57 -2.84
N TRP A 147 1.96 4.71 -3.40
CA TRP A 147 1.66 3.27 -3.55
C TRP A 147 1.30 2.59 -2.24
N CYS A 148 2.07 2.85 -1.17
CA CYS A 148 1.82 2.28 0.15
C CYS A 148 0.45 2.71 0.71
N SER A 149 0.12 3.99 0.56
CA SER A 149 -1.15 4.55 1.03
C SER A 149 -2.35 4.09 0.20
N ILE A 150 -2.21 4.07 -1.12
CA ILE A 150 -3.24 3.57 -2.05
C ILE A 150 -3.52 2.10 -1.78
N GLY A 151 -2.46 1.27 -1.68
CA GLY A 151 -2.58 -0.16 -1.42
C GLY A 151 -3.33 -0.46 -0.13
N THR A 152 -2.96 0.24 0.94
CA THR A 152 -3.65 0.18 2.23
C THR A 152 -5.14 0.48 2.10
N ALA A 153 -5.48 1.60 1.43
CA ALA A 153 -6.87 2.03 1.29
C ALA A 153 -7.70 1.06 0.43
N LEU A 154 -7.10 0.50 -0.62
CA LEU A 154 -7.75 -0.49 -1.47
C LEU A 154 -7.99 -1.82 -0.74
N LEU A 155 -7.02 -2.30 0.07
CA LEU A 155 -7.23 -3.48 0.92
C LEU A 155 -8.40 -3.28 1.88
N TRP A 156 -8.47 -2.09 2.50
CA TRP A 156 -9.57 -1.73 3.39
C TRP A 156 -10.92 -1.68 2.66
N GLN A 157 -10.95 -1.04 1.49
CA GLN A 157 -12.14 -0.98 0.64
C GLN A 157 -12.62 -2.38 0.26
N ILE A 158 -11.73 -3.25 -0.21
CA ILE A 158 -12.07 -4.63 -0.61
C ILE A 158 -12.61 -5.43 0.57
N ARG A 159 -12.00 -5.30 1.76
CA ARG A 159 -12.53 -5.92 2.98
C ARG A 159 -13.97 -5.50 3.23
N ASN A 160 -14.29 -4.21 3.08
CA ASN A 160 -15.65 -3.73 3.29
C ASN A 160 -16.62 -4.24 2.23
N GLN A 161 -16.19 -4.38 0.98
CA GLN A 161 -17.00 -4.97 -0.08
C GLN A 161 -17.32 -6.45 0.20
N VAL A 162 -16.34 -7.22 0.68
CA VAL A 162 -16.59 -8.62 1.03
C VAL A 162 -17.59 -8.73 2.18
N ILE A 163 -17.39 -7.94 3.23
CA ILE A 163 -18.16 -8.08 4.48
C ILE A 163 -19.55 -7.45 4.40
N HIS A 164 -19.66 -6.25 3.82
CA HIS A 164 -20.90 -5.47 3.85
C HIS A 164 -21.69 -5.55 2.55
N GLU A 165 -21.03 -5.86 1.43
CA GLU A 165 -21.66 -5.95 0.11
C GLU A 165 -21.72 -7.40 -0.41
N GLY A 166 -21.15 -8.37 0.33
CA GLY A 166 -21.14 -9.78 -0.06
C GLY A 166 -20.32 -10.07 -1.32
N VAL A 167 -19.38 -9.18 -1.69
CA VAL A 167 -18.61 -9.31 -2.93
C VAL A 167 -17.59 -10.43 -2.80
N ASN A 168 -17.65 -11.39 -3.71
CA ASN A 168 -16.69 -12.49 -3.78
C ASN A 168 -15.52 -12.15 -4.70
N TRP A 169 -14.37 -11.85 -4.11
CA TRP A 169 -13.13 -11.65 -4.85
C TRP A 169 -12.35 -12.96 -5.00
N THR A 170 -11.78 -13.19 -6.17
CA THR A 170 -10.69 -14.17 -6.35
C THR A 170 -9.33 -13.48 -6.13
N ALA A 171 -8.30 -14.23 -5.75
CA ALA A 171 -6.97 -13.65 -5.54
C ALA A 171 -6.46 -12.89 -6.79
N LYS A 172 -6.64 -13.48 -7.97
CA LYS A 172 -6.27 -12.86 -9.26
C LYS A 172 -7.06 -11.59 -9.55
N SER A 173 -8.38 -11.62 -9.40
CA SER A 173 -9.24 -10.46 -9.70
C SER A 173 -8.99 -9.30 -8.74
N GLN A 174 -8.78 -9.58 -7.45
CA GLN A 174 -8.40 -8.59 -6.45
C GLN A 174 -7.07 -7.92 -6.82
N LEU A 175 -6.04 -8.72 -7.12
CA LEU A 175 -4.72 -8.20 -7.47
C LEU A 175 -4.77 -7.31 -8.71
N GLU A 176 -5.46 -7.76 -9.77
CA GLU A 176 -5.63 -6.98 -11.00
C GLU A 176 -6.44 -5.70 -10.79
N PHE A 177 -7.51 -5.77 -9.98
CA PHE A 177 -8.30 -4.59 -9.62
C PHE A 177 -7.44 -3.57 -8.88
N MET A 178 -6.72 -4.00 -7.85
CA MET A 178 -5.86 -3.12 -7.05
C MET A 178 -4.77 -2.47 -7.91
N TRP A 179 -4.12 -3.27 -8.77
CA TRP A 179 -3.08 -2.80 -9.67
C TRP A 179 -3.63 -1.74 -10.61
N ARG A 180 -4.73 -2.05 -11.31
CA ARG A 180 -5.37 -1.11 -12.24
C ARG A 180 -5.79 0.19 -11.55
N ARG A 181 -6.43 0.10 -10.38
CA ARG A 181 -6.89 1.28 -9.64
C ARG A 181 -5.74 2.14 -9.15
N GLY A 182 -4.68 1.53 -8.61
CA GLY A 182 -3.53 2.30 -8.17
C GLY A 182 -2.78 2.97 -9.32
N LEU A 183 -2.63 2.30 -10.47
CA LEU A 183 -2.09 2.93 -11.67
C LEU A 183 -2.92 4.12 -12.13
N GLN A 184 -4.25 3.96 -12.22
CA GLN A 184 -5.15 5.03 -12.62
C GLN A 184 -4.97 6.28 -11.74
N GLN A 185 -4.85 6.09 -10.43
CA GLN A 185 -4.66 7.21 -9.50
C GLN A 185 -3.29 7.87 -9.67
N LEU A 186 -2.21 7.11 -9.78
CA LEU A 186 -0.89 7.69 -10.03
C LEU A 186 -0.83 8.42 -11.38
N TYR A 187 -1.49 7.89 -12.41
CA TYR A 187 -1.61 8.60 -13.69
C TYR A 187 -2.41 9.89 -13.57
N ALA A 188 -3.46 9.92 -12.74
CA ALA A 188 -4.21 11.15 -12.48
C ALA A 188 -3.33 12.20 -11.79
N VAL A 189 -2.54 11.80 -10.78
CA VAL A 189 -1.55 12.67 -10.11
C VAL A 189 -0.51 13.17 -11.12
N ALA A 190 0.09 12.27 -11.88
CA ALA A 190 1.05 12.59 -12.93
C ALA A 190 0.51 13.60 -13.94
N ARG A 191 -0.74 13.40 -14.37
CA ARG A 191 -1.41 14.27 -15.34
C ARG A 191 -1.64 15.65 -14.73
N SER A 192 -2.15 15.72 -13.50
CA SER A 192 -2.36 16.98 -12.78
C SER A 192 -1.05 17.78 -12.65
N GLU A 193 0.03 17.11 -12.27
CA GLU A 193 1.35 17.74 -12.13
C GLU A 193 1.93 18.22 -13.45
N ARG A 194 1.77 17.44 -14.52
CA ARG A 194 2.23 17.86 -15.87
C ARG A 194 1.56 19.11 -16.39
N LEU A 195 0.32 19.38 -15.95
CA LEU A 195 -0.42 20.58 -16.33
C LEU A 195 0.07 21.82 -15.57
N ARG A 196 0.84 21.66 -14.48
CA ARG A 196 1.42 22.75 -13.71
C ARG A 196 2.85 23.00 -14.21
N ALA A 197 3.13 24.22 -14.69
CA ALA A 197 4.41 24.56 -15.31
C ALA A 197 5.62 24.24 -14.41
N ASN A 198 5.49 24.49 -13.10
CA ASN A 198 6.52 24.23 -12.10
C ASN A 198 6.66 22.75 -11.68
N LEU A 199 5.70 21.87 -12.04
CA LEU A 199 5.70 20.44 -11.70
C LEU A 199 5.81 19.50 -12.92
N ARG A 200 6.13 20.06 -14.09
CA ARG A 200 6.08 19.31 -15.35
C ARG A 200 7.04 18.12 -15.38
N ILE A 201 8.23 18.26 -14.77
CA ILE A 201 9.24 17.21 -14.70
C ILE A 201 8.80 16.10 -13.74
N GLN A 202 8.23 16.45 -12.59
CA GLN A 202 7.68 15.54 -11.59
C GLN A 202 6.61 14.63 -12.20
N GLY A 203 5.67 15.24 -12.92
CA GLY A 203 4.62 14.46 -13.58
C GLY A 203 5.13 13.61 -14.76
N CYS A 204 6.26 13.95 -15.38
CA CYS A 204 6.93 13.06 -16.35
C CYS A 204 7.56 11.84 -15.65
N ILE A 205 8.22 12.02 -14.50
CA ILE A 205 8.80 10.92 -13.71
C ILE A 205 7.72 9.92 -13.29
N PHE A 206 6.57 10.40 -12.76
CA PHE A 206 5.43 9.53 -12.44
C PHE A 206 5.01 8.64 -13.62
N LYS A 207 4.92 9.22 -14.82
CA LYS A 207 4.51 8.49 -16.02
C LYS A 207 5.53 7.42 -16.44
N PHE A 208 6.82 7.69 -16.28
CA PHE A 208 7.88 6.80 -16.76
C PHE A 208 8.25 5.69 -15.78
N ALA A 209 8.14 5.94 -14.48
CA ALA A 209 8.43 4.92 -13.46
C ALA A 209 7.54 3.67 -13.62
N TRP A 210 6.35 3.81 -14.22
CA TRP A 210 5.31 2.80 -14.14
C TRP A 210 4.65 2.39 -15.46
N LYS A 211 5.20 2.82 -16.60
CA LYS A 211 4.92 2.18 -17.89
C LYS A 211 5.67 0.85 -17.95
N ALA A 212 4.91 -0.25 -18.04
CA ALA A 212 5.43 -1.58 -18.36
C ALA A 212 6.16 -1.57 -19.71
#